data_AF-A0A1S8ARB3-F1
#
_entry.id   AF-A0A1S8ARB3-F1
#
_cell.length_a   1.000
_cell.length_b   1.000
_cell.length_c   1.000
_cell.angle_alpha   90.00
_cell.angle_beta   90.00
_cell.angle_gamma   90.00
#
_symmetry.space_group_name_H-M   'P 1'
#
loop_
_entity.id
_entity.type
_entity.pdbx_description
1 polymer ?
#
loop_
_entity_poly.entity_id
_entity_poly.type
_entity_poly.pdbx_seq_one_letter_code
_entity_poly.pdbx_strand_id
1 'polypeptide(L)'
;MYGEPSLFELVVASIILAGTARTYLERDEEDPADEARRLYQEGLIDELEFERRIGEAVDDEFEKIRLVVEDINGVGPKTSKAIAREYTTIEDLRGTDRERLEDVYGVGEETADAVLERVR
;
A
#
# COMPACT_ATOMS: atom_id res chain seq x y z
N MET A 1 17.23 24.54 14.60
CA MET A 1 17.93 24.67 13.30
C MET A 1 18.02 23.27 12.73
N TYR A 2 17.12 22.92 11.82
CA TYR A 2 17.29 21.71 10.99
C TYR A 2 18.04 22.17 9.74
N GLY A 3 19.29 21.72 9.60
CA GLY A 3 20.07 21.96 8.39
C GLY A 3 19.50 21.12 7.25
N GLU A 4 19.50 21.69 6.05
CA GLU A 4 19.11 20.97 4.84
C GLU A 4 20.01 19.72 4.69
N PRO A 5 19.44 18.51 4.56
CA PRO A 5 20.23 17.30 4.47
C PRO A 5 21.09 17.33 3.21
N SER A 6 22.34 16.94 3.36
CA SER A 6 23.28 16.93 2.24
C SER A 6 22.90 15.84 1.23
N LEU A 7 23.28 16.01 -0.03
CA LEU A 7 23.02 15.04 -1.11
C LEU A 7 23.55 13.63 -0.77
N PHE A 8 24.58 13.54 0.06
CA PHE A 8 25.14 12.28 0.56
C PHE A 8 24.21 11.59 1.58
N GLU A 9 23.56 12.35 2.48
CA GLU A 9 22.59 11.80 3.44
C GLU A 9 21.33 11.29 2.73
N LEU A 10 20.89 11.95 1.66
CA LEU A 10 19.79 11.47 0.82
C LEU A 10 20.16 10.17 0.09
N VAL A 11 21.39 10.04 -0.40
CA VAL A 11 21.87 8.80 -1.03
C VAL A 11 21.98 7.68 0.00
N VAL A 12 22.53 7.93 1.19
CA VAL A 12 22.60 6.94 2.26
C VAL A 12 21.20 6.53 2.74
N ALA A 13 20.28 7.49 2.92
CA ALA A 13 18.90 7.21 3.24
C ALA A 13 18.21 6.37 2.16
N SER A 14 18.48 6.63 0.86
CA SER A 14 17.94 5.82 -0.25
C SER A 14 18.52 4.40 -0.32
N ILE A 15 19.80 4.22 0.03
CA ILE A 15 20.44 2.90 0.12
C ILE A 15 19.91 2.13 1.33
N ILE A 16 19.66 2.82 2.44
CA ILE A 16 18.98 2.23 3.60
C ILE A 16 17.55 1.88 3.21
N LEU A 17 16.80 2.75 2.53
CA LEU A 17 15.44 2.48 2.06
C LEU A 17 15.38 1.28 1.11
N ALA A 18 16.33 1.18 0.16
CA ALA A 18 16.46 0.05 -0.75
C ALA A 18 16.91 -1.23 -0.02
N GLY A 19 17.76 -1.10 1.00
CA GLY A 19 18.19 -2.20 1.87
C GLY A 19 17.06 -2.72 2.74
N THR A 20 16.26 -1.84 3.35
CA THR A 20 15.06 -2.20 4.11
C THR A 20 13.96 -2.74 3.19
N ALA A 21 13.72 -2.15 2.01
CA ALA A 21 12.77 -2.69 1.04
C ALA A 21 13.14 -4.12 0.62
N ARG A 22 14.44 -4.40 0.44
CA ARG A 22 14.93 -5.76 0.21
C ARG A 22 14.81 -6.68 1.44
N THR A 23 14.93 -6.13 2.64
CA THR A 23 14.77 -6.87 3.91
C THR A 23 13.28 -7.15 4.24
N TYR A 24 12.34 -6.36 3.71
CA TYR A 24 10.91 -6.64 3.81
C TYR A 24 10.47 -7.83 2.96
N LEU A 25 11.17 -8.12 1.86
CA LEU A 25 10.91 -9.29 1.00
C LEU A 25 11.39 -10.64 1.59
N GLU A 26 12.10 -10.63 2.72
CA GLU A 26 12.67 -11.85 3.34
C GLU A 26 12.04 -12.21 4.70
N ARG A 27 10.89 -11.63 5.06
CA ARG A 27 10.07 -12.20 6.15
C ARG A 27 9.21 -13.34 5.60
N ASP A 28 9.20 -14.42 6.37
CA ASP A 28 8.34 -15.62 6.35
C ASP A 28 6.81 -15.28 6.36
N GLU A 29 6.36 -14.37 5.49
CA GLU A 29 4.96 -14.03 5.28
C GLU A 29 4.47 -14.94 4.15
N GLU A 30 3.55 -15.84 4.48
CA GLU A 30 2.94 -16.74 3.51
C GLU A 30 2.39 -15.92 2.34
N ASP A 31 2.66 -16.40 1.12
CA ASP A 31 2.15 -15.76 -0.10
C ASP A 31 0.64 -15.47 0.05
N PRO A 32 0.17 -14.22 -0.20
CA PRO A 32 -1.22 -13.85 0.08
C PRO A 32 -2.25 -14.73 -0.64
N ALA A 33 -1.89 -15.30 -1.80
CA ALA A 33 -2.74 -16.24 -2.52
C ALA A 33 -2.74 -17.62 -1.85
N ASP A 34 -1.62 -18.07 -1.31
CA ASP A 34 -1.54 -19.28 -0.49
C ASP A 34 -2.31 -19.13 0.84
N GLU A 35 -2.25 -17.95 1.49
CA GLU A 35 -3.03 -17.63 2.67
C GLU A 35 -4.54 -17.73 2.38
N ALA A 36 -4.99 -17.08 1.31
CA ALA A 36 -6.38 -17.14 0.86
C ALA A 36 -6.82 -18.59 0.59
N ARG A 37 -5.97 -19.38 -0.08
CA ARG A 37 -6.26 -20.78 -0.39
C ARG A 37 -6.44 -21.63 0.86
N ARG A 38 -5.58 -21.47 1.86
CA ARG A 38 -5.72 -22.17 3.14
C ARG A 38 -7.04 -21.81 3.83
N LEU A 39 -7.34 -20.51 3.96
CA LEU A 39 -8.55 -20.05 4.65
C LEU A 39 -9.83 -20.60 4.00
N TYR A 40 -9.86 -20.70 2.67
CA TYR A 40 -10.99 -21.29 1.94
C TYR A 40 -11.10 -22.80 2.20
N GLN A 41 -9.98 -23.54 2.16
CA GLN A 41 -9.95 -24.97 2.48
C GLN A 41 -10.38 -25.28 3.92
N GLU A 42 -10.07 -24.39 4.86
CA GLU A 42 -10.49 -24.47 6.26
C GLU A 42 -11.95 -24.04 6.48
N GLY A 43 -12.63 -23.52 5.46
CA GLY A 43 -14.00 -23.02 5.54
C GLY A 43 -14.15 -21.74 6.36
N LEU A 44 -13.07 -20.98 6.55
CA LEU A 44 -13.05 -19.72 7.29
C LEU A 44 -13.48 -18.52 6.43
N ILE A 45 -13.38 -18.64 5.11
CA ILE A 45 -13.89 -17.68 4.13
C ILE A 45 -14.76 -18.41 3.11
N ASP A 46 -15.72 -17.70 2.54
CA ASP A 46 -16.53 -18.21 1.44
C ASP A 46 -15.79 -18.07 0.09
N GLU A 47 -16.37 -18.66 -0.95
CA GLU A 47 -15.81 -18.63 -2.32
C GLU A 47 -15.65 -17.20 -2.84
N LEU A 48 -16.60 -16.31 -2.55
CA LEU A 48 -16.56 -14.92 -3.01
C LEU A 48 -15.38 -14.16 -2.39
N GLU A 49 -15.17 -14.32 -1.08
CA GLU A 49 -14.05 -13.73 -0.36
C GLU A 49 -12.71 -14.33 -0.80
N PHE A 50 -12.68 -15.62 -1.12
CA PHE A 50 -11.50 -16.28 -1.68
C PHE A 50 -11.13 -15.69 -3.05
N GLU A 51 -12.08 -15.63 -3.99
CA GLU A 51 -11.86 -15.04 -5.32
C GLU A 51 -11.38 -13.60 -5.23
N ARG A 52 -11.99 -12.82 -4.33
CA ARG A 52 -11.59 -11.43 -4.08
C ARG A 52 -10.13 -11.33 -3.63
N ARG A 53 -9.72 -12.16 -2.66
CA ARG A 53 -8.34 -12.16 -2.15
C ARG A 53 -7.33 -12.64 -3.19
N ILE A 54 -7.67 -13.65 -3.99
CA ILE A 54 -6.81 -14.09 -5.09
C ILE A 54 -6.66 -12.96 -6.11
N GLY A 55 -7.74 -12.29 -6.48
CA GLY A 55 -7.70 -11.14 -7.39
C GLY A 55 -6.78 -10.03 -6.88
N GLU A 56 -6.92 -9.66 -5.60
CA GLU A 56 -6.04 -8.67 -4.96
C GLU A 56 -4.57 -9.12 -4.87
N ALA A 57 -4.31 -10.41 -4.68
CA ALA A 57 -2.96 -10.96 -4.52
C ALA A 57 -2.18 -11.07 -5.83
N VAL A 58 -2.88 -11.27 -6.95
CA VAL A 58 -2.24 -11.40 -8.28
C VAL A 58 -2.22 -10.09 -9.07
N ASP A 59 -2.78 -9.02 -8.51
CA ASP A 59 -2.80 -7.69 -9.11
C ASP A 59 -1.57 -6.89 -8.64
N ASP A 60 -0.57 -6.84 -9.51
CA ASP A 60 0.68 -6.11 -9.26
C ASP A 60 0.44 -4.61 -8.98
N GLU A 61 -0.56 -3.98 -9.60
CA GLU A 61 -0.87 -2.56 -9.35
C GLU A 61 -1.57 -2.39 -8.00
N PHE A 62 -2.42 -3.34 -7.59
CA PHE A 62 -3.00 -3.36 -6.26
C PHE A 62 -1.91 -3.39 -5.17
N GLU A 63 -0.93 -4.30 -5.31
CA GLU A 63 0.20 -4.39 -4.39
C GLU A 63 1.03 -3.10 -4.40
N LYS A 64 1.33 -2.57 -5.59
CA LYS A 64 2.13 -1.34 -5.73
C LYS A 64 1.47 -0.13 -5.08
N ILE A 65 0.16 0.05 -5.24
CA ILE A 65 -0.58 1.13 -4.58
C ILE A 65 -0.46 0.97 -3.07
N ARG A 66 -0.69 -0.25 -2.53
CA ARG A 66 -0.55 -0.52 -1.11
C ARG A 66 0.83 -0.16 -0.59
N LEU A 67 1.89 -0.63 -1.25
CA LEU A 67 3.28 -0.37 -0.84
C LEU A 67 3.62 1.12 -0.86
N VAL A 68 3.08 1.88 -1.82
CA VAL A 68 3.35 3.32 -1.91
C VAL A 68 2.67 4.11 -0.79
N VAL A 69 1.46 3.74 -0.39
CA VAL A 69 0.66 4.50 0.58
C VAL A 69 0.83 4.01 2.02
N GLU A 70 1.19 2.75 2.25
CA GLU A 70 1.30 2.16 3.60
C GLU A 70 2.44 2.76 4.44
N ASP A 71 3.43 3.38 3.80
CA ASP A 71 4.50 4.14 4.49
C ASP A 71 4.04 5.50 5.03
N ILE A 72 2.83 5.96 4.69
CA ILE A 72 2.31 7.25 5.13
C ILE A 72 1.81 7.13 6.57
N ASN A 73 2.24 8.05 7.43
CA ASN A 73 1.75 8.10 8.81
C ASN A 73 0.22 8.23 8.84
N GLY A 74 -0.44 7.30 9.52
CA GLY A 74 -1.90 7.22 9.59
C GLY A 74 -2.54 6.29 8.56
N VAL A 75 -1.79 5.79 7.57
CA VAL A 75 -2.26 4.77 6.63
C VAL A 75 -1.85 3.39 7.14
N GLY A 76 -2.83 2.63 7.66
CA GLY A 76 -2.62 1.23 8.04
C GLY A 76 -3.00 0.25 6.93
N PRO A 77 -2.78 -1.07 7.14
CA PRO A 77 -3.08 -2.13 6.16
C PRO A 77 -4.53 -2.13 5.64
N LYS A 78 -5.49 -1.68 6.47
CA LYS A 78 -6.90 -1.57 6.07
C LYS A 78 -7.14 -0.39 5.15
N THR A 79 -6.53 0.75 5.45
CA THR A 79 -6.65 1.97 4.64
C THR A 79 -5.90 1.81 3.32
N SER A 80 -4.70 1.22 3.33
CA SER A 80 -3.94 0.95 2.09
C SER A 80 -4.71 0.01 1.15
N LYS A 81 -5.33 -1.05 1.69
CA LYS A 81 -6.23 -1.93 0.92
C LYS A 81 -7.47 -1.19 0.41
N ALA A 82 -8.07 -0.29 1.20
CA ALA A 82 -9.22 0.48 0.77
C ALA A 82 -8.88 1.41 -0.40
N ILE A 83 -7.73 2.07 -0.34
CA ILE A 83 -7.22 2.92 -1.44
C ILE A 83 -6.96 2.06 -2.68
N ALA A 84 -6.27 0.93 -2.56
CA ALA A 84 -5.97 0.05 -3.70
C ALA A 84 -7.21 -0.61 -4.32
N ARG A 85 -8.33 -0.68 -3.60
CA ARG A 85 -9.63 -1.12 -4.18
C ARG A 85 -10.31 -0.04 -4.99
N GLU A 86 -10.17 1.21 -4.58
CA GLU A 86 -10.83 2.35 -5.24
C GLU A 86 -10.05 2.81 -6.47
N TYR A 87 -8.72 2.66 -6.45
CA TYR A 87 -7.84 3.05 -7.53
C TYR A 87 -7.17 1.82 -8.14
N THR A 88 -7.40 1.60 -9.43
CA THR A 88 -6.89 0.44 -10.16
C THR A 88 -5.39 0.57 -10.50
N THR A 89 -4.90 1.80 -10.66
CA THR A 89 -3.50 2.06 -10.99
C THR A 89 -2.92 3.20 -10.15
N ILE A 90 -1.60 3.24 -10.01
CA ILE A 90 -0.91 4.40 -9.41
C ILE A 90 -1.21 5.69 -10.17
N GLU A 91 -1.40 5.62 -11.50
CA GLU A 91 -1.72 6.78 -12.32
C GLU A 91 -3.11 7.33 -12.03
N ASP A 92 -4.10 6.46 -11.80
CA ASP A 92 -5.45 6.87 -11.38
C ASP A 92 -5.39 7.58 -10.02
N LEU A 93 -4.60 7.06 -9.08
CA LEU A 93 -4.39 7.67 -7.76
C LEU A 93 -3.69 9.04 -7.88
N ARG A 94 -2.74 9.19 -8.80
CA ARG A 94 -2.07 10.48 -9.05
C ARG A 94 -2.99 11.54 -9.64
N GLY A 95 -3.90 11.10 -10.50
CA GLY A 95 -4.88 11.96 -11.18
C GLY A 95 -6.09 12.34 -10.33
N THR A 96 -6.21 11.82 -9.10
CA THR A 96 -7.34 12.11 -8.23
C THR A 96 -7.17 13.46 -7.50
N ASP A 97 -8.29 13.94 -6.97
CA ASP A 97 -8.38 15.08 -6.07
C ASP A 97 -8.64 14.63 -4.63
N ARG A 98 -8.38 15.55 -3.70
CA ARG A 98 -8.48 15.32 -2.25
C ARG A 98 -9.89 14.85 -1.84
N GLU A 99 -10.93 15.51 -2.35
CA GLU A 99 -12.33 15.20 -2.03
C GLU A 99 -12.67 13.74 -2.35
N ARG A 100 -12.23 13.23 -3.51
CA ARG A 100 -12.46 11.83 -3.90
C ARG A 100 -11.67 10.84 -3.04
N LEU A 101 -10.46 11.21 -2.61
CA LEU A 101 -9.67 10.38 -1.70
C LEU A 101 -10.33 10.27 -0.33
N GLU A 102 -10.97 11.33 0.16
CA GLU A 102 -11.70 11.34 1.44
C GLU A 102 -12.95 10.43 1.45
N ASP A 103 -13.50 10.09 0.29
CA ASP A 103 -14.59 9.10 0.19
C ASP A 103 -14.12 7.67 0.50
N VAL A 104 -12.79 7.42 0.46
CA VAL A 104 -12.21 6.12 0.79
C VAL A 104 -12.26 5.88 2.29
N TYR A 105 -12.75 4.69 2.67
CA TYR A 105 -12.84 4.31 4.08
C TYR A 105 -11.50 4.46 4.82
N GLY A 106 -11.51 5.25 5.89
CA GLY A 106 -10.33 5.48 6.73
C GLY A 106 -9.36 6.53 6.20
N VAL A 107 -9.73 7.27 5.14
CA VAL A 107 -8.99 8.43 4.64
C VAL A 107 -9.71 9.71 5.09
N GLY A 108 -9.06 10.49 5.95
CA GLY A 108 -9.50 11.84 6.28
C GLY A 108 -8.67 12.89 5.53
N GLU A 109 -9.05 14.15 5.68
CA GLU A 109 -8.36 15.33 5.11
C GLU A 109 -6.82 15.22 5.16
N GLU A 110 -6.24 15.06 6.34
CA GLU A 110 -4.78 15.01 6.53
C GLU A 110 -4.15 13.80 5.81
N THR A 111 -4.83 12.66 5.80
CA THR A 111 -4.37 11.45 5.11
C THR A 111 -4.46 11.63 3.59
N ALA A 112 -5.53 12.24 3.09
CA ALA A 112 -5.71 12.51 1.67
C ALA A 112 -4.61 13.45 1.15
N ASP A 113 -4.32 14.52 1.89
CA ASP A 113 -3.23 15.44 1.55
C ASP A 113 -1.88 14.71 1.53
N ALA A 114 -1.56 13.93 2.56
CA ALA A 114 -0.30 13.18 2.62
C ALA A 114 -0.17 12.15 1.48
N VAL A 115 -1.27 11.49 1.09
CA VAL A 115 -1.30 10.58 -0.06
C VAL A 115 -1.01 11.34 -1.35
N LEU A 116 -1.68 12.46 -1.59
CA LEU A 116 -1.46 13.27 -2.79
C LEU A 116 -0.04 13.82 -2.87
N GLU A 117 0.52 14.29 -1.75
CA GLU A 117 1.92 14.74 -1.66
C GLU A 117 2.92 13.62 -1.99
N ARG A 118 2.60 12.37 -1.62
CA ARG A 118 3.47 11.21 -1.83
C ARG A 118 3.47 10.71 -3.27
N VAL A 119 2.33 10.79 -3.95
CA VAL A 119 2.18 10.22 -5.30
C VAL A 119 2.47 11.22 -6.41
N ARG A 120 2.32 12.52 -6.17
CA ARG A 120 2.54 13.59 -7.15
C ARG A 120 4.01 13.93 -7.40
#